data_AF-A0A2U1QD60-F1
#
_entry.id   AF-A0A2U1QD60-F1
#
_cell.length_a   1.000
_cell.length_b   1.000
_cell.length_c   1.000
_cell.angle_alpha   90.00
_cell.angle_beta   90.00
_cell.angle_gamma   90.00
#
_symmetry.space_group_name_H-M   'P 1'
#
loop_
_entity.id
_entity.type
_entity.pdbx_description
1 polymer ?
#
loop_
_entity_poly.entity_id
_entity_poly.type
_entity_poly.pdbx_seq_one_letter_code
_entity_poly.pdbx_strand_id
1 'polypeptide(L)'
;MTSQITEAYASPILDKLDPKSLISHRLYAQSCKIHYGWPVKDLSDLGRDLKNVVIIDDQPASYRFQPENGIPIKKFIGDRQDYELKKLMDELFDKCEQYKDLKDALKHYMGVQN
;
A
#
# COMPACT_ATOMS: atom_id res chain seq x y z
N MET A 1 -3.49 -1.60 7.05
CA MET A 1 -2.20 -0.88 6.93
C MET A 1 -1.06 -1.79 7.37
N THR A 2 -0.02 -1.95 6.55
CA THR A 2 1.18 -2.73 6.86
C THR A 2 2.36 -1.78 7.09
N SER A 3 3.02 -1.86 8.25
CA SER A 3 4.22 -1.07 8.56
C SER A 3 5.42 -1.96 8.83
N GLN A 4 6.62 -1.52 8.45
CA GLN A 4 7.88 -2.20 8.79
C GLN A 4 8.45 -1.76 10.13
N ILE A 5 7.74 -0.89 10.85
CA ILE A 5 8.11 -0.47 12.21
C ILE A 5 7.27 -1.21 13.25
N THR A 6 7.70 -1.13 14.51
CA THR A 6 7.03 -1.84 15.62
C THR A 6 5.65 -1.26 15.91
N GLU A 7 4.78 -2.12 16.43
CA GLU A 7 3.44 -1.72 16.90
C GLU A 7 3.50 -0.58 17.93
N ALA A 8 4.41 -0.68 18.90
CA ALA A 8 4.56 0.31 19.96
C ALA A 8 4.83 1.72 19.42
N TYR A 9 5.53 1.84 18.29
CA TYR A 9 5.80 3.12 17.64
C TYR A 9 4.65 3.56 16.73
N ALA A 10 4.12 2.65 15.90
CA ALA A 10 3.12 2.98 14.90
C ALA A 10 1.73 3.26 15.50
N SER A 11 1.27 2.47 16.47
CA SER A 11 -0.10 2.54 16.98
C SER A 11 -0.51 3.94 17.47
N PRO A 12 0.28 4.64 18.31
CA PRO A 12 -0.10 5.98 18.76
C PRO A 12 -0.20 7.03 17.65
N ILE A 13 0.55 6.84 16.56
CA ILE A 13 0.49 7.70 15.37
C ILE A 13 -0.80 7.41 14.60
N LEU A 14 -1.12 6.14 14.40
CA LEU A 14 -2.33 5.71 13.72
C LEU A 14 -3.60 6.11 14.48
N ASP A 15 -3.57 6.12 15.80
CA ASP A 15 -4.71 6.58 16.62
C ASP A 15 -5.02 8.06 16.41
N LYS A 16 -3.99 8.87 16.10
CA LYS A 16 -4.16 10.28 15.76
C LYS A 16 -4.57 10.48 14.30
N LEU A 17 -4.03 9.67 13.38
CA LEU A 17 -4.29 9.77 11.94
C LEU A 17 -5.66 9.21 11.54
N ASP A 18 -6.16 8.21 12.26
CA ASP A 18 -7.42 7.53 11.97
C ASP A 18 -8.42 7.60 13.15
N PRO A 19 -8.86 8.81 13.53
CA PRO A 19 -9.81 8.98 14.64
C PRO A 19 -11.19 8.37 14.37
N LYS A 20 -11.49 8.05 13.11
CA LYS A 20 -12.76 7.45 12.68
C LYS A 20 -12.69 5.94 12.53
N SER A 21 -11.54 5.32 12.84
CA SER A 21 -11.33 3.87 12.72
C SER A 21 -11.65 3.31 11.33
N LEU A 22 -11.23 4.01 10.28
CA LEU A 22 -11.36 3.59 8.88
C LEU A 22 -10.40 2.42 8.55
N ILE A 23 -9.30 2.26 9.30
CA ILE A 23 -8.36 1.15 9.14
C ILE A 23 -8.92 -0.10 9.81
N SER A 24 -9.39 -1.06 9.01
CA SER A 24 -9.97 -2.31 9.54
C SER A 24 -8.95 -3.21 10.24
N HIS A 25 -7.71 -3.24 9.75
CA HIS A 25 -6.63 -4.08 10.29
C HIS A 25 -5.29 -3.37 10.25
N ARG A 26 -4.51 -3.52 11.32
CA ARG A 26 -3.14 -2.99 11.45
C ARG A 26 -2.17 -4.17 11.54
N LEU A 27 -1.20 -4.18 10.63
CA LEU A 27 -0.13 -5.17 10.53
C LEU A 27 1.20 -4.43 10.68
N TYR A 28 2.14 -5.02 11.41
CA TYR A 28 3.38 -4.37 11.84
C TYR A 28 4.60 -5.18 11.41
N ALA A 29 5.80 -4.77 11.85
CA ALA A 29 7.05 -5.43 11.50
C ALA A 29 7.03 -6.95 11.73
N GLN A 30 6.38 -7.41 12.80
CA GLN A 30 6.27 -8.84 13.11
C GLN A 30 5.46 -9.64 12.08
N SER A 31 4.66 -8.98 11.23
CA SER A 31 3.91 -9.60 10.14
C SER A 31 4.72 -9.70 8.84
N CYS A 32 5.93 -9.14 8.78
CA CYS A 32 6.77 -9.20 7.59
C CYS A 32 7.61 -10.49 7.56
N LYS A 33 7.84 -11.05 6.38
CA LYS A 33 8.81 -12.14 6.16
C LYS A 33 10.19 -11.55 5.96
N ILE A 34 11.22 -12.25 6.43
CA ILE A 34 12.61 -11.90 6.11
C ILE A 34 13.05 -12.68 4.88
N HIS A 35 13.42 -11.98 3.82
CA HIS A 35 13.90 -12.56 2.57
C HIS A 35 15.23 -11.93 2.16
N TYR A 36 16.30 -12.73 2.14
CA TYR A 36 17.68 -12.26 1.96
C TYR A 36 18.07 -11.09 2.88
N GLY A 37 17.63 -11.14 4.15
CA GLY A 37 17.90 -10.08 5.13
C GLY A 37 17.01 -8.84 5.02
N TRP A 38 16.11 -8.78 4.05
CA TRP A 38 15.17 -7.66 3.87
C TRP A 38 13.76 -8.04 4.32
N PRO A 39 13.05 -7.16 5.04
CA PRO A 39 11.64 -7.36 5.35
C PRO A 39 10.78 -7.24 4.07
N VAL A 40 9.90 -8.21 3.87
CA VAL A 40 8.96 -8.28 2.76
C VAL A 40 7.55 -8.48 3.31
N LYS A 41 6.62 -7.70 2.79
CA LYS A 41 5.18 -7.76 3.05
C LYS A 41 4.57 -8.73 2.05
N ASP A 42 4.50 -10.00 2.42
CA ASP A 42 3.91 -11.02 1.57
C ASP A 42 2.38 -10.91 1.57
N LEU A 43 1.81 -10.47 0.46
CA LEU A 43 0.37 -10.24 0.34
C LEU A 43 -0.43 -11.56 0.34
N SER A 44 0.20 -12.69 0.03
CA SER A 44 -0.48 -14.00 0.05
C SER A 44 -0.92 -14.42 1.45
N ASP A 45 -0.28 -13.89 2.50
CA ASP A 45 -0.62 -14.16 3.90
C ASP A 45 -1.87 -13.40 4.38
N LEU A 46 -2.40 -12.46 3.59
CA LEU A 46 -3.57 -11.66 3.98
C LEU A 46 -4.89 -12.46 4.01
N GLY A 47 -4.91 -13.66 3.44
CA GLY A 47 -6.14 -14.45 3.28
C GLY A 47 -7.20 -13.70 2.47
N ARG A 48 -6.76 -12.99 1.43
CA ARG A 48 -7.61 -12.24 0.47
C ARG A 48 -7.27 -12.69 -0.94
N ASP A 49 -8.26 -12.66 -1.82
CA ASP A 49 -8.01 -12.88 -3.25
C ASP A 49 -7.14 -11.75 -3.80
N LEU A 50 -5.93 -12.08 -4.29
CA LEU A 50 -4.96 -11.10 -4.77
C LEU A 50 -5.46 -10.28 -5.96
N LYS A 51 -6.52 -10.71 -6.66
CA LYS A 51 -7.16 -9.86 -7.68
C LYS A 51 -7.83 -8.62 -7.09
N ASN A 52 -8.12 -8.62 -5.79
CA ASN A 52 -8.80 -7.55 -5.06
C ASN A 52 -7.87 -6.85 -4.05
N VAL A 53 -6.55 -7.05 -4.16
CA VAL A 53 -5.57 -6.48 -3.22
C VAL A 53 -4.63 -5.55 -3.98
N VAL A 54 -4.35 -4.39 -3.38
CA VAL A 54 -3.28 -3.49 -3.82
C VAL A 54 -2.45 -3.07 -2.62
N ILE A 55 -1.17 -2.83 -2.83
CA ILE A 55 -0.27 -2.22 -1.84
C ILE A 55 0.31 -0.92 -2.38
N ILE A 56 0.27 0.13 -1.57
CA ILE A 56 0.93 1.41 -1.84
C ILE A 56 2.10 1.52 -0.89
N ASP A 57 3.31 1.68 -1.43
CA ASP A 57 4.53 1.71 -0.64
C ASP A 57 5.63 2.49 -1.38
N ASP A 58 6.45 3.24 -0.66
CA ASP A 58 7.56 4.03 -1.23
C ASP A 58 8.83 3.21 -1.45
N GLN A 59 8.83 1.94 -1.03
CA GLN A 59 9.93 1.01 -1.17
C GLN A 59 9.50 -0.24 -1.95
N PRO A 60 9.78 -0.31 -3.28
CA PRO A 60 9.37 -1.45 -4.12
C PRO A 60 9.85 -2.83 -3.66
N ALA A 61 10.99 -2.89 -2.97
CA ALA A 61 11.52 -4.11 -2.38
C ALA A 61 10.58 -4.74 -1.33
N SER A 62 9.74 -3.94 -0.69
CA SER A 62 8.83 -4.34 0.39
C SER A 62 7.71 -5.26 -0.10
N TYR A 63 7.32 -5.18 -1.37
CA TYR A 63 6.24 -5.99 -1.96
C TYR A 63 6.74 -6.86 -3.12
N ARG A 64 8.04 -7.18 -3.12
CA ARG A 64 8.72 -7.91 -4.20
C ARG A 64 8.14 -9.30 -4.54
N PHE A 65 7.33 -9.88 -3.66
CA PHE A 65 6.67 -11.17 -3.93
C PHE A 65 5.40 -11.02 -4.78
N GLN A 66 4.80 -9.82 -4.83
CA GLN A 66 3.62 -9.50 -5.64
C GLN A 66 3.77 -8.12 -6.28
N PRO A 67 4.80 -7.90 -7.14
CA PRO A 67 5.04 -6.60 -7.76
C PRO A 67 3.85 -6.09 -8.58
N GLU A 68 3.05 -6.98 -9.17
CA GLU A 68 1.85 -6.65 -9.95
C GLU A 68 0.71 -6.05 -9.11
N ASN A 69 0.74 -6.23 -7.79
CA ASN A 69 -0.21 -5.63 -6.85
C ASN A 69 0.30 -4.30 -6.28
N GLY A 70 1.52 -3.87 -6.64
CA GLY A 70 2.21 -2.74 -6.06
C GLY A 70 2.03 -1.43 -6.81
N ILE A 71 1.77 -0.36 -6.06
CA ILE A 71 1.79 1.02 -6.52
C ILE A 71 2.97 1.70 -5.85
N PRO A 72 4.08 1.95 -6.55
CA PRO A 72 5.16 2.75 -6.01
C PRO A 72 4.64 4.17 -5.82
N ILE A 73 4.72 4.68 -4.60
CA ILE A 73 4.39 6.08 -4.30
C ILE A 73 5.66 6.85 -4.01
N LYS A 74 5.71 8.13 -4.39
CA LYS A 74 6.83 8.99 -4.03
C LYS A 74 6.91 9.10 -2.50
N LYS A 75 8.12 8.97 -1.97
CA LYS A 75 8.39 9.19 -0.55
C LYS A 75 8.00 10.60 -0.13
N PHE A 76 7.15 10.70 0.88
CA PHE A 76 6.80 11.98 1.49
C PHE A 76 7.96 12.51 2.34
N ILE A 77 8.41 13.72 2.04
CA ILE A 77 9.53 14.39 2.72
C ILE A 77 9.10 15.67 3.46
N GLY A 78 7.80 15.85 3.71
CA GLY A 78 7.26 17.02 4.42
C GLY A 78 6.85 18.19 3.50
N ASP A 79 6.78 17.98 2.18
CA ASP A 79 6.33 19.00 1.24
C ASP A 79 4.81 19.26 1.39
N ARG A 80 4.43 20.50 1.67
CA ARG A 80 3.01 20.89 1.78
C ARG A 80 2.29 20.91 0.43
N GLN A 81 3.03 20.86 -0.67
CA GLN A 81 2.51 20.78 -2.03
C GLN A 81 2.55 19.35 -2.58
N ASP A 82 2.74 18.35 -1.71
CA ASP A 82 2.57 16.94 -2.10
C ASP A 82 1.08 16.62 -2.29
N TYR A 83 0.73 16.11 -3.48
CA TYR A 83 -0.62 15.71 -3.85
C TYR A 83 -0.69 14.26 -4.31
N GLU A 84 0.32 13.44 -4.02
CA GLU A 84 0.46 12.10 -4.62
C GLU A 84 -0.69 11.18 -4.20
N LEU A 85 -1.10 11.22 -2.92
CA LEU A 85 -2.27 10.47 -2.44
C LEU A 85 -3.58 10.95 -3.08
N LYS A 86 -3.69 12.26 -3.37
CA LYS A 86 -4.88 12.80 -4.01
C LYS A 86 -4.99 12.35 -5.47
N LYS A 87 -3.88 12.43 -6.22
CA LYS A 87 -3.82 11.92 -7.61
C LYS A 87 -4.23 10.45 -7.66
N LEU A 88 -3.70 9.64 -6.74
CA LEU A 88 -4.03 8.23 -6.65
C LEU A 88 -5.53 7.98 -6.41
N MET A 89 -6.15 8.79 -5.56
CA MET A 89 -7.60 8.71 -5.33
C MET A 89 -8.38 9.00 -6.62
N ASP A 90 -8.11 10.15 -7.24
CA ASP A 90 -8.88 10.66 -8.37
C ASP A 90 -8.67 9.82 -9.66
N GLU A 91 -7.47 9.27 -9.84
CA GLU A 91 -7.08 8.60 -11.09
C GLU A 91 -7.28 7.09 -11.06
N LEU A 92 -7.11 6.44 -9.90
CA LEU A 92 -7.23 4.99 -9.75
C LEU A 92 -8.45 4.59 -8.93
N PHE A 93 -8.57 5.04 -7.68
CA PHE A 93 -9.57 4.50 -6.76
C PHE A 93 -11.00 4.85 -7.16
N ASP A 94 -11.24 6.05 -7.67
CA ASP A 94 -12.56 6.47 -8.18
C ASP A 94 -13.04 5.65 -9.38
N LYS A 95 -12.14 4.90 -10.03
CA LYS A 95 -12.42 4.12 -11.24
C LYS A 95 -12.20 2.62 -11.05
N CYS A 96 -11.63 2.17 -9.93
CA CYS A 96 -11.15 0.80 -9.82
C CYS A 96 -12.30 -0.23 -9.76
N GLU A 97 -13.50 0.19 -9.37
CA GLU A 97 -14.69 -0.67 -9.30
C GLU A 97 -15.11 -1.26 -10.65
N GLN A 98 -14.70 -0.65 -11.78
CA GLN A 98 -15.02 -1.17 -13.12
C GLN A 98 -14.18 -2.40 -13.50
N TYR A 99 -13.11 -2.70 -12.75
CA TYR A 99 -12.20 -3.80 -13.03
C TYR A 99 -12.54 -5.02 -12.18
N LYS A 100 -12.57 -6.21 -12.80
CA LYS A 100 -12.72 -7.49 -12.10
C LYS A 100 -11.45 -7.95 -11.39
N ASP A 101 -10.30 -7.44 -11.85
CA ASP A 101 -8.98 -7.65 -11.26
C ASP A 101 -8.29 -6.29 -11.17
N LEU A 102 -7.96 -5.86 -9.95
CA LEU A 102 -7.30 -4.59 -9.68
C LEU A 102 -5.93 -4.50 -10.35
N LYS A 103 -5.28 -5.63 -10.67
CA LYS A 103 -4.02 -5.62 -11.43
C LYS A 103 -4.20 -5.01 -12.82
N ASP A 104 -5.38 -5.13 -13.43
CA ASP A 104 -5.67 -4.47 -14.70
C ASP A 104 -5.93 -2.97 -14.53
N ALA A 105 -6.54 -2.57 -13.42
CA ALA A 105 -6.67 -1.16 -13.04
C ALA A 105 -5.28 -0.51 -12.86
N LEU A 106 -4.36 -1.22 -12.19
CA LEU A 106 -2.98 -0.77 -11.98
C LEU A 106 -2.24 -0.63 -13.31
N LYS A 107 -2.32 -1.61 -14.22
CA LYS A 107 -1.70 -1.50 -15.56
C LYS A 107 -2.20 -0.27 -16.31
N HIS A 108 -3.52 0.01 -16.26
CA HIS A 108 -4.09 1.19 -16.89
C HIS A 108 -3.52 2.47 -16.25
N TYR A 109 -3.56 2.59 -14.93
CA TYR A 109 -3.04 3.74 -14.20
C TYR A 109 -1.56 4.01 -14.50
N MET A 110 -0.71 2.97 -14.46
CA MET A 110 0.71 3.10 -14.78
C MET A 110 0.97 3.45 -16.25
N GLY A 111 0.11 2.98 -17.16
CA GLY A 111 0.17 3.34 -18.57
C GLY A 111 -0.20 4.80 -18.86
N VAL A 112 -0.99 5.44 -17.98
CA VAL A 112 -1.36 6.86 -18.07
C VAL A 112 -0.23 7.78 -17.58
N GLN A 113 0.73 7.27 -16.79
CA GLN A 113 1.83 8.08 -16.25
C GLN A 113 3.04 8.28 -17.20
N ASN A 114 2.91 7.93 -18.49
CA ASN A 114 3.93 8.10 -19.52
C ASN A 114 3.62 9.23 -20.50
#